data_AF-A0A9N9HCT6-F1
#
_entry.id   AF-A0A9N9HCT6-F1
#
_cell.length_a   1.000
_cell.length_b   1.000
_cell.length_c   1.000
_cell.angle_alpha   90.00
_cell.angle_beta   90.00
_cell.angle_gamma   90.00
#
_symmetry.space_group_name_H-M   'P 1'
#
loop_
_entity.id
_entity.type
_entity.pdbx_description
1 polymer ?
#
loop_
_entity_poly.entity_id
_entity_poly.type
_entity_poly.pdbx_seq_one_letter_code
_entity_poly.pdbx_strand_id
1 'polypeptide(L)'
;MPIQLRQLFASIIIYCQPANLKELWKKYVDDLIEDFIFKGDSKDLAIAKILMFLENYLIQNELSLSNYSNELPELNNDLFDKDQQNTLIVNKQDYNQDNIKKTLNNFDKLNIDQRNIFNTVIDAINEVSNKKLIFVDGPGGTEKTFLYNMILAYARSTSGLNRIAIA
;
A
#
# COMPACT_ATOMS: atom_id res chain seq x y z
N MET A 1 11.23 12.98 1.37
CA MET A 1 12.21 12.27 0.55
C MET A 1 12.82 11.01 1.19
N PRO A 2 12.33 10.48 2.33
CA PRO A 2 12.73 9.12 2.75
C PRO A 2 12.01 7.98 2.03
N ILE A 3 10.73 8.12 1.69
CA ILE A 3 9.97 7.04 1.03
C ILE A 3 10.52 6.65 -0.34
N GLN A 4 10.95 7.63 -1.14
CA GLN A 4 11.55 7.38 -2.46
C GLN A 4 12.91 6.67 -2.34
N LEU A 5 13.71 7.00 -1.33
CA LEU A 5 14.98 6.31 -1.06
C LEU A 5 14.72 4.85 -0.66
N ARG A 6 13.70 4.59 0.17
CA ARG A 6 13.28 3.23 0.54
C ARG A 6 12.84 2.41 -0.68
N GLN A 7 12.08 3.01 -1.60
CA GLN A 7 11.66 2.37 -2.85
C GLN A 7 12.84 2.04 -3.77
N LEU A 8 13.80 2.97 -3.89
CA LEU A 8 15.02 2.75 -4.66
C LEU A 8 15.84 1.61 -4.05
N PHE A 9 16.01 1.60 -2.73
CA PHE A 9 16.74 0.54 -2.03
C PHE A 9 16.10 -0.84 -2.24
N ALA A 10 14.77 -0.93 -2.13
CA ALA A 10 14.02 -2.16 -2.43
C ALA A 10 14.26 -2.61 -3.89
N SER A 11 14.21 -1.67 -4.84
CA SER A 11 14.45 -1.95 -6.26
C SER A 11 15.87 -2.46 -6.53
N ILE A 12 16.87 -1.91 -5.85
CA ILE A 12 18.26 -2.39 -5.95
C ILE A 12 18.36 -3.84 -5.46
N ILE A 13 17.72 -4.18 -4.34
CA ILE A 13 17.70 -5.57 -3.83
C ILE A 13 17.08 -6.51 -4.87
N ILE A 14 15.91 -6.16 -5.38
CA ILE A 14 15.12 -7.01 -6.28
C ILE A 14 15.83 -7.20 -7.63
N TYR A 15 16.29 -6.10 -8.25
CA TYR A 15 16.70 -6.12 -9.66
C TYR A 15 18.20 -6.10 -9.88
N CYS A 16 18.99 -5.63 -8.92
CA CYS A 16 20.43 -5.44 -9.12
C CYS A 16 21.29 -6.47 -8.38
N GLN A 17 20.72 -7.24 -7.44
CA GLN A 17 21.42 -8.28 -6.67
C GLN A 17 22.83 -7.84 -6.23
N PRO A 18 22.92 -6.80 -5.38
CA PRO A 18 24.19 -6.19 -5.04
C PRO A 18 25.14 -7.22 -4.40
N ALA A 19 26.41 -7.20 -4.82
CA ALA A 19 27.42 -8.15 -4.34
C ALA A 19 27.69 -8.10 -2.83
N ASN A 20 27.34 -6.99 -2.16
CA ASN A 20 27.49 -6.82 -0.72
C ASN A 20 26.32 -5.98 -0.16
N LEU A 21 25.16 -6.61 0.03
CA LEU A 21 23.98 -5.92 0.54
C LEU A 21 24.19 -5.45 1.99
N LYS A 22 24.99 -6.18 2.77
CA LYS A 22 25.32 -5.84 4.16
C LYS A 22 26.03 -4.49 4.31
N GLU A 23 27.01 -4.20 3.45
CA GLU A 23 27.67 -2.90 3.45
C GLU A 23 26.76 -1.79 2.94
N LEU A 24 25.97 -2.08 1.90
CA LEU A 24 25.00 -1.14 1.36
C LEU A 24 23.98 -0.71 2.42
N TRP A 25 23.44 -1.68 3.17
CA TRP A 25 22.54 -1.45 4.30
C TRP A 25 23.20 -0.58 5.36
N LYS A 26 24.38 -0.95 5.85
CA LYS A 26 25.11 -0.19 6.88
C LYS A 26 25.37 1.27 6.46
N LYS A 27 25.64 1.49 5.17
CA LYS A 27 25.97 2.82 4.65
C LYS A 27 24.76 3.74 4.61
N TYR A 28 23.58 3.23 4.25
CA TYR A 28 22.40 4.07 3.98
C TYR A 28 21.27 3.91 4.99
N VAL A 29 21.37 3.01 5.98
CA VAL A 29 20.28 2.77 6.94
C VAL A 29 19.85 4.05 7.66
N ASP A 30 20.79 4.92 8.05
CA ASP A 30 20.48 6.16 8.76
C ASP A 30 19.67 7.14 7.88
N ASP A 31 19.95 7.19 6.57
CA ASP A 31 19.17 7.98 5.60
C ASP A 31 17.77 7.39 5.37
N LEU A 32 17.66 6.06 5.37
CA LEU A 32 16.39 5.35 5.13
C LEU A 32 15.39 5.51 6.28
N ILE A 33 15.89 5.77 7.49
CA ILE A 33 15.09 5.90 8.71
C ILE A 33 14.95 7.34 9.22
N GLU A 34 15.54 8.32 8.55
CA GLU A 34 15.63 9.71 9.00
C GLU A 34 14.27 10.30 9.42
N ASP A 35 13.21 10.10 8.61
CA ASP A 35 11.87 10.61 8.94
C ASP A 35 11.21 9.90 10.12
N PHE A 36 11.55 8.65 10.38
CA PHE A 36 11.04 7.92 11.54
C PHE A 36 11.68 8.47 12.83
N ILE A 37 13.00 8.66 12.81
CA ILE A 37 13.73 9.26 13.92
C ILE A 37 13.22 10.68 14.18
N PHE A 38 13.03 11.49 13.14
CA PHE A 38 12.49 12.85 13.28
C PHE A 38 11.08 12.89 13.91
N LYS A 39 10.27 11.86 13.68
CA LYS A 39 8.93 11.70 14.29
C LYS A 39 8.97 11.20 15.73
N GLY A 40 10.15 10.89 16.27
CA GLY A 40 10.34 10.42 17.64
C GLY A 40 10.36 8.90 17.80
N ASP A 41 10.42 8.13 16.71
CA ASP A 41 10.60 6.68 16.80
C ASP A 41 11.99 6.34 17.38
N SER A 42 12.08 5.26 18.15
CA SER A 42 13.38 4.70 18.53
C SER A 42 14.10 4.14 17.30
N LYS A 43 15.44 4.05 17.34
CA LYS A 43 16.21 3.50 16.22
C LYS A 43 15.80 2.07 15.87
N ASP A 44 15.53 1.24 16.88
CA ASP A 44 15.09 -0.14 16.68
C ASP A 44 13.71 -0.21 16.03
N LEU A 45 12.76 0.63 16.47
CA LEU A 45 11.44 0.71 15.85
C LEU A 45 11.53 1.21 14.41
N ALA A 46 12.36 2.22 14.17
CA ALA A 46 12.58 2.78 12.84
C ALA A 46 13.19 1.75 11.88
N ILE A 47 14.16 0.95 12.36
CA ILE A 47 14.73 -0.19 11.63
C ILE A 47 13.67 -1.25 11.35
N ALA A 48 12.85 -1.61 12.33
CA ALA A 48 11.77 -2.57 12.12
C ALA A 48 10.78 -2.08 11.04
N LYS A 49 10.40 -0.78 11.07
CA LYS A 49 9.51 -0.17 10.07
C LYS A 49 10.06 -0.25 8.65
N ILE A 50 11.36 0.04 8.44
CA ILE A 50 11.97 -0.12 7.11
C ILE A 50 12.07 -1.59 6.69
N LEU A 51 12.41 -2.51 7.60
CA LEU A 51 12.46 -3.94 7.26
C LEU A 51 11.09 -4.45 6.81
N MET A 52 10.01 -4.11 7.52
CA MET A 52 8.66 -4.48 7.08
C MET A 52 8.27 -3.80 5.76
N PHE A 53 8.69 -2.55 5.53
CA PHE A 53 8.53 -1.90 4.23
C PHE A 53 9.21 -2.71 3.12
N LEU A 54 10.44 -3.19 3.34
CA LEU A 54 11.17 -4.00 2.37
C LEU A 54 10.51 -5.36 2.14
N GLU A 55 10.07 -6.04 3.21
CA GLU A 55 9.34 -7.32 3.11
C GLU A 55 8.12 -7.20 2.19
N ASN A 56 7.33 -6.14 2.36
CA ASN A 56 6.15 -5.89 1.53
C ASN A 56 6.49 -5.71 0.03
N TYR A 57 7.63 -5.10 -0.31
CA TYR A 57 8.09 -4.96 -1.69
C TYR A 57 8.69 -6.25 -2.25
N LEU A 58 9.40 -7.01 -1.41
CA LEU A 58 10.04 -8.28 -1.79
C LEU A 58 8.99 -9.35 -2.09
N ILE A 59 7.96 -9.50 -1.25
CA ILE A 59 6.90 -10.50 -1.43
C ILE A 59 6.16 -10.30 -2.76
N GLN A 60 6.00 -9.05 -3.20
CA GLN A 60 5.40 -8.74 -4.51
C GLN A 60 6.22 -9.26 -5.70
N ASN A 61 7.50 -9.57 -5.47
CA ASN A 61 8.44 -10.10 -6.45
C ASN A 61 8.89 -11.53 -6.11
N GLU A 62 8.07 -12.27 -5.35
CA GLU A 62 8.35 -13.67 -4.94
C GLU A 62 9.63 -13.84 -4.11
N LEU A 63 10.10 -12.78 -3.46
CA LEU A 63 11.24 -12.74 -2.55
C LEU A 63 10.77 -12.46 -1.12
N SER A 64 11.65 -12.67 -0.15
CA SER A 64 11.45 -12.34 1.26
C SER A 64 12.77 -11.91 1.88
N LEU A 65 12.73 -11.13 2.97
CA LEU A 65 13.90 -10.83 3.80
C LEU A 65 14.59 -12.10 4.28
N SER A 66 13.86 -13.21 4.44
CA SER A 66 14.43 -14.51 4.78
C SER A 66 15.43 -15.05 3.73
N ASN A 67 15.35 -14.58 2.49
CA ASN A 67 16.37 -14.88 1.47
C ASN A 67 17.70 -14.14 1.73
N TYR A 68 17.69 -13.12 2.61
CA TYR A 68 18.81 -12.23 2.90
C TYR A 68 19.20 -12.21 4.38
N SER A 69 18.84 -13.24 5.17
CA SER A 69 19.04 -13.29 6.63
C SER A 69 20.50 -13.12 7.09
N ASN A 70 21.48 -13.38 6.22
CA ASN A 70 22.90 -13.19 6.53
C ASN A 70 23.41 -11.77 6.26
N GLU A 71 22.62 -10.96 5.53
CA GLU A 71 23.02 -9.64 5.03
C GLU A 71 22.20 -8.51 5.65
N LEU A 72 20.93 -8.76 6.00
CA LEU A 72 20.02 -7.81 6.63
C LEU A 72 19.64 -8.23 8.05
N PRO A 73 19.31 -7.27 8.94
CA PRO A 73 18.80 -7.60 10.27
C PRO A 73 17.44 -8.32 10.21
N GLU A 74 17.15 -9.13 11.23
CA GLU A 74 15.86 -9.79 11.36
C GLU A 74 14.75 -8.80 11.74
N LEU A 75 13.57 -9.00 11.17
CA LEU A 75 12.39 -8.22 11.49
C LEU A 75 11.83 -8.65 12.85
N ASN A 76 11.93 -7.78 13.86
CA ASN A 76 11.29 -7.98 15.15
C ASN A 76 9.89 -7.35 15.17
N ASN A 77 8.86 -8.20 15.07
CA ASN A 77 7.46 -7.79 15.05
C ASN A 77 6.93 -7.31 16.41
N ASP A 78 7.60 -7.62 17.51
CA ASP A 78 7.19 -7.24 18.87
C ASP A 78 7.36 -5.74 19.14
N LEU A 79 8.10 -5.05 18.28
CA LEU A 79 8.32 -3.60 18.36
C LEU A 79 7.11 -2.80 17.88
N PHE A 80 6.18 -3.40 17.15
CA PHE A 80 5.01 -2.70 16.62
C PHE A 80 3.81 -2.78 17.55
N ASP A 81 3.24 -1.63 17.84
CA ASP A 81 1.92 -1.48 18.45
C ASP A 81 0.83 -2.04 17.51
N LYS A 82 -0.32 -2.43 18.06
CA LYS A 82 -1.46 -2.97 17.29
C LYS A 82 -1.91 -2.04 16.15
N ASP A 83 -1.88 -0.72 16.39
CA ASP A 83 -2.25 0.27 15.37
C ASP A 83 -1.21 0.38 14.25
N GLN A 84 0.07 0.17 14.58
CA GLN A 84 1.16 0.20 13.59
C GLN A 84 1.16 -1.06 12.73
N GLN A 85 0.94 -2.23 13.33
CA GLN A 85 0.77 -3.49 12.60
C GLN A 85 -0.35 -3.36 11.55
N ASN A 86 -1.50 -2.82 11.96
CA ASN A 86 -2.63 -2.57 11.05
C ASN A 86 -2.32 -1.52 9.97
N THR A 87 -1.52 -0.50 10.29
CA THR A 87 -1.18 0.58 9.32
C THR A 87 -0.13 0.14 8.30
N LEU A 88 0.76 -0.79 8.65
CA LEU A 88 1.90 -1.20 7.84
C LEU A 88 1.60 -2.40 6.93
N ILE A 89 0.58 -3.22 7.26
CA ILE A 89 -0.02 -4.22 6.35
C ILE A 89 -0.71 -3.53 5.16
N VAL A 90 -1.11 -2.29 5.35
CA VAL A 90 -1.74 -1.48 4.32
C VAL A 90 -0.64 -0.81 3.53
N ASN A 91 -0.41 -1.29 2.31
CA ASN A 91 0.31 -0.55 1.28
C ASN A 91 -0.42 0.78 1.05
N LYS A 92 -0.10 1.79 1.87
CA LYS A 92 -0.38 3.19 1.55
C LYS A 92 0.53 3.52 0.37
N GLN A 93 0.08 3.15 -0.82
CA GLN A 93 0.30 4.04 -1.94
C GLN A 93 -0.13 5.43 -1.44
N ASP A 94 0.73 6.43 -1.59
CA ASP A 94 0.51 7.83 -1.17
C ASP A 94 -0.67 8.44 -1.96
N TYR A 95 -1.86 7.90 -1.76
CA TYR A 95 -3.08 8.44 -2.31
C TYR A 95 -3.36 9.73 -1.54
N ASN A 96 -3.53 10.82 -2.29
CA ASN A 96 -3.90 12.10 -1.72
C ASN A 96 -5.25 11.95 -0.96
N GLN A 97 -5.15 11.89 0.36
CA GLN A 97 -6.28 11.66 1.27
C GLN A 97 -7.35 12.75 1.12
N ASP A 98 -6.95 13.97 0.79
CA ASP A 98 -7.90 15.07 0.56
C ASP A 98 -8.69 14.87 -0.73
N ASN A 99 -8.07 14.32 -1.78
CA ASN A 99 -8.78 13.98 -3.01
C ASN A 99 -9.75 12.81 -2.81
N ILE A 100 -9.36 11.81 -2.00
CA ILE A 100 -10.27 10.71 -1.60
C ILE A 100 -11.49 11.29 -0.88
N LYS A 101 -11.28 12.11 0.15
CA LYS A 101 -12.37 12.74 0.92
C LYS A 101 -13.26 13.61 0.04
N LYS A 102 -12.69 14.44 -0.83
CA LYS A 102 -13.46 15.26 -1.80
C LYS A 102 -14.32 14.42 -2.71
N THR A 103 -13.80 13.27 -3.17
CA THR A 103 -14.57 12.35 -4.02
C THR A 103 -15.71 11.73 -3.20
N LEU A 104 -15.44 11.24 -1.99
CA LEU A 104 -16.43 10.66 -1.08
C LEU A 104 -17.55 11.64 -0.69
N ASN A 105 -17.27 12.93 -0.56
CA ASN A 105 -18.29 13.94 -0.30
C ASN A 105 -19.31 14.10 -1.46
N ASN A 106 -19.00 13.60 -2.65
CA ASN A 106 -19.92 13.62 -3.79
C ASN A 106 -20.76 12.35 -3.90
N PHE A 107 -20.75 11.46 -2.89
CA PHE A 107 -21.48 10.19 -2.93
C PHE A 107 -22.98 10.37 -3.19
N ASP A 108 -23.59 11.44 -2.68
CA ASP A 108 -25.01 11.75 -2.87
C ASP A 108 -25.36 12.18 -4.31
N LYS A 109 -24.36 12.42 -5.16
CA LYS A 109 -24.57 12.73 -6.59
C LYS A 109 -24.70 11.48 -7.46
N LEU A 110 -24.46 10.28 -6.92
CA LEU A 110 -24.70 9.05 -7.67
C LEU A 110 -26.19 8.92 -7.98
N ASN A 111 -26.51 8.67 -9.23
CA ASN A 111 -27.87 8.28 -9.59
C ASN A 111 -28.18 6.85 -9.08
N ILE A 112 -29.45 6.45 -9.19
CA ILE A 112 -29.93 5.17 -8.65
C ILE A 112 -29.14 3.98 -9.24
N ASP A 113 -28.90 3.96 -10.55
CA ASP A 113 -28.20 2.86 -11.22
C ASP A 113 -26.72 2.80 -10.81
N GLN A 114 -26.05 3.94 -10.79
CA GLN A 114 -24.67 4.06 -10.32
C GLN A 114 -24.53 3.62 -8.87
N ARG A 115 -25.50 3.95 -8.01
CA ARG A 115 -25.52 3.51 -6.60
C ARG A 115 -25.72 2.01 -6.47
N ASN A 116 -26.57 1.42 -7.29
CA ASN A 116 -26.75 -0.03 -7.35
C ASN A 116 -25.46 -0.73 -7.79
N ILE A 117 -24.79 -0.22 -8.83
CA ILE A 117 -23.50 -0.75 -9.30
C ILE A 117 -22.44 -0.60 -8.20
N PHE A 118 -22.36 0.58 -7.57
CA PHE A 118 -21.43 0.85 -6.47
C PHE A 118 -21.60 -0.19 -5.36
N ASN A 119 -22.80 -0.38 -4.84
CA ASN A 119 -23.07 -1.35 -3.77
C ASN A 119 -22.70 -2.77 -4.20
N THR A 120 -23.09 -3.18 -5.42
CA THR A 120 -22.74 -4.50 -5.98
C THR A 120 -21.23 -4.74 -6.00
N VAL A 121 -20.45 -3.73 -6.40
CA VAL A 121 -18.99 -3.81 -6.40
C VAL A 121 -18.45 -3.84 -4.98
N ILE A 122 -18.94 -3.00 -4.07
CA ILE A 122 -18.45 -2.99 -2.68
C ILE A 122 -18.74 -4.31 -1.96
N ASP A 123 -19.92 -4.87 -2.13
CA ASP A 123 -20.27 -6.18 -1.57
C ASP A 123 -19.36 -7.27 -2.12
N ALA A 124 -19.08 -7.24 -3.43
CA ALA A 124 -18.14 -8.15 -4.08
C ALA A 124 -16.70 -8.03 -3.54
N ILE A 125 -16.25 -6.84 -3.12
CA ILE A 125 -14.93 -6.67 -2.49
C ILE A 125 -14.91 -7.25 -1.07
N ASN A 126 -16.00 -7.07 -0.33
CA ASN A 126 -16.11 -7.47 1.07
C ASN A 126 -16.31 -8.99 1.24
N GLU A 127 -16.81 -9.67 0.22
CA GLU A 127 -16.88 -11.13 0.20
C GLU A 127 -15.47 -11.76 0.14
N VAL A 128 -15.17 -12.64 1.11
CA VAL A 128 -13.85 -13.29 1.25
C VAL A 128 -13.64 -14.42 0.22
N SER A 129 -14.70 -14.86 -0.46
CA SER A 129 -14.67 -16.01 -1.37
C SER A 129 -14.98 -15.62 -2.82
N ASN A 130 -13.99 -15.92 -3.68
CA ASN A 130 -13.96 -15.86 -5.15
C ASN A 130 -13.56 -14.53 -5.81
N LYS A 131 -12.67 -14.61 -6.79
CA LYS A 131 -12.34 -13.53 -7.71
C LYS A 131 -13.58 -13.24 -8.57
N LYS A 132 -14.08 -12.01 -8.55
CA LYS A 132 -15.24 -11.56 -9.34
C LYS A 132 -14.80 -10.61 -10.46
N LEU A 133 -15.37 -10.80 -11.65
CA LEU A 133 -15.22 -9.90 -12.79
C LEU A 133 -16.57 -9.23 -13.05
N ILE A 134 -16.61 -7.90 -13.06
CA ILE A 134 -17.83 -7.11 -13.24
C ILE A 134 -17.64 -6.22 -14.46
N PHE A 135 -18.59 -6.28 -15.40
CA PHE A 135 -18.65 -5.38 -16.54
C PHE A 135 -19.69 -4.29 -16.26
N VAL A 136 -19.27 -3.04 -16.40
CA VAL A 136 -20.15 -1.87 -16.27
C VAL A 136 -20.32 -1.27 -17.66
N ASP A 137 -21.48 -1.50 -18.26
CA ASP A 137 -21.84 -0.91 -19.54
C ASP A 137 -22.75 0.31 -19.35
N GLY A 138 -22.63 1.26 -20.28
CA GLY A 138 -23.53 2.40 -20.35
C GLY A 138 -23.25 3.25 -21.58
N PRO A 139 -24.24 3.99 -22.08
CA PRO A 139 -24.07 4.95 -23.17
C PRO A 139 -22.96 5.98 -22.90
N GLY A 140 -22.44 6.60 -23.96
CA GLY A 140 -21.58 7.77 -23.81
C GLY A 140 -22.28 8.87 -23.01
N GLY A 141 -21.58 9.52 -22.07
CA GLY A 141 -22.14 10.59 -21.25
C GLY A 141 -22.83 10.16 -19.95
N THR A 142 -22.87 8.87 -19.60
CA THR A 142 -23.46 8.40 -18.31
C THR A 142 -22.54 8.54 -17.10
N GLU A 143 -21.50 9.38 -17.19
CA GLU A 143 -20.55 9.64 -16.11
C GLU A 143 -19.92 8.38 -15.49
N LYS A 144 -19.68 7.32 -16.27
CA LYS A 144 -19.00 6.09 -15.79
C LYS A 144 -17.69 6.38 -15.06
N THR A 145 -16.93 7.36 -15.53
CA THR A 145 -15.71 7.83 -14.87
C THR A 145 -15.96 8.33 -13.45
N PHE A 146 -17.07 9.03 -13.21
CA PHE A 146 -17.46 9.48 -11.88
C PHE A 146 -17.72 8.28 -10.95
N LEU A 147 -18.46 7.28 -11.43
CA LEU A 147 -18.69 6.03 -10.71
C LEU A 147 -17.39 5.28 -10.40
N TYR A 148 -16.48 5.13 -11.36
CA TYR A 148 -15.19 4.45 -11.14
C TYR A 148 -14.33 5.16 -10.10
N ASN A 149 -14.25 6.50 -10.19
CA ASN A 149 -13.53 7.30 -9.19
C ASN A 149 -14.15 7.14 -7.80
N MET A 150 -15.47 7.03 -7.71
CA MET A 150 -16.18 6.83 -6.45
C MET A 150 -15.83 5.47 -5.83
N ILE A 151 -15.88 4.39 -6.62
CA ILE A 151 -15.51 3.02 -6.19
C ILE A 151 -14.06 2.99 -5.72
N LEU A 152 -13.14 3.57 -6.49
CA LEU A 152 -11.72 3.62 -6.13
C LEU A 152 -11.48 4.43 -4.85
N ALA A 153 -12.12 5.59 -4.71
CA ALA A 153 -11.99 6.42 -3.51
C ALA A 153 -12.48 5.68 -2.26
N TYR A 154 -13.61 4.99 -2.36
CA TYR A 154 -14.13 4.18 -1.26
C TYR A 154 -13.17 3.06 -0.90
N ALA A 155 -12.79 2.21 -1.86
CA ALA A 155 -11.88 1.08 -1.63
C ALA A 155 -10.52 1.52 -1.06
N ARG A 156 -10.01 2.68 -1.47
CA ARG A 156 -8.75 3.24 -0.93
C ARG A 156 -8.90 3.84 0.47
N SER A 157 -10.08 4.31 0.83
CA SER A 157 -10.36 4.89 2.16
C SER A 157 -10.53 3.83 3.24
N THR A 158 -11.07 2.68 2.87
CA THR A 158 -11.16 1.50 3.73
C THR A 158 -9.88 0.71 3.56
N SER A 159 -8.87 1.06 4.38
CA SER A 159 -7.46 0.67 4.32
C SER A 159 -7.10 -0.81 4.02
N GLY A 160 -8.03 -1.76 3.88
CA GLY A 160 -7.75 -3.17 3.55
C GLY A 160 -7.96 -3.59 2.09
N LEU A 161 -8.36 -2.71 1.17
CA LEU A 161 -8.95 -3.11 -0.13
C LEU A 161 -8.10 -2.77 -1.37
N ASN A 162 -6.80 -3.09 -1.35
CA ASN A 162 -5.99 -3.19 -2.59
C ASN A 162 -6.35 -4.45 -3.41
N ARG A 163 -7.65 -4.67 -3.64
CA ARG A 163 -8.21 -5.88 -4.28
C ARG A 163 -8.97 -5.57 -5.58
N ILE A 164 -8.96 -4.31 -6.04
CA ILE A 164 -9.60 -3.88 -7.28
C ILE A 164 -8.56 -3.45 -8.30
N ALA A 165 -8.73 -3.94 -9.53
CA ALA A 165 -8.18 -3.34 -10.74
C ALA A 165 -9.34 -2.86 -11.63
N ILE A 166 -9.25 -1.63 -12.13
CA ILE A 166 -10.16 -1.09 -13.15
C ILE A 166 -9.32 -0.93 -14.41
N ALA A 167 -9.77 -1.54 -15.51
CA ALA A 167 -9.15 -1.45 -16.83
C ALA A 167 -9.98 -0.58 -17.77
#